data_AF-A0A1E5W5L6-F1
#
_entry.id   AF-A0A1E5W5L6-F1
#
_cell.length_a   1.000
_cell.length_b   1.000
_cell.length_c   1.000
_cell.angle_alpha   90.00
_cell.angle_beta   90.00
_cell.angle_gamma   90.00
#
_symmetry.space_group_name_H-M   'P 1'
#
loop_
_entity.id
_entity.type
_entity.pdbx_description
1 polymer ?
#
loop_
_entity_poly.entity_id
_entity_poly.type
_entity_poly.pdbx_seq_one_letter_code
_entity_poly.pdbx_strand_id
1 'polypeptide(L)'
;MARGSSWRLAVVGVILVVCAAAVLAPPAAALDIGIQSAGDGVSKRQACSRTCESDHCTTPPFLRYGKYCGILYSGCPGEAPCDALDACCMHHDNCVQAKQDYLSTGCNEALLDCLAKLREGTSTFEGNKCMIDEVIDVISLVIEAAVVAGRVLHKP
;
A
#
# COMPACT_ATOMS: atom_id res chain seq x y z
N MET A 1 -8.61 58.66 30.51
CA MET A 1 -7.81 57.59 29.87
C MET A 1 -8.69 56.79 28.93
N ALA A 2 -8.73 57.20 27.66
CA ALA A 2 -9.51 56.56 26.59
C ALA A 2 -8.60 55.55 25.86
N ARG A 3 -8.66 54.28 26.24
CA ARG A 3 -7.76 53.24 25.70
C ARG A 3 -8.41 51.84 25.61
N GLY A 4 -9.73 51.78 25.49
CA GLY A 4 -10.51 50.53 25.52
C GLY A 4 -11.33 50.20 24.26
N SER A 5 -11.69 51.19 23.43
CA SER A 5 -12.57 50.98 22.27
C SER A 5 -11.82 50.54 21.00
N SER A 6 -10.62 51.09 20.77
CA SER A 6 -9.80 50.82 19.58
C SER A 6 -9.31 49.36 19.50
N TRP A 7 -8.99 48.72 20.64
CA TRP A 7 -8.52 47.34 20.68
C TRP A 7 -9.64 46.34 20.35
N ARG A 8 -10.87 46.59 20.82
CA ARG A 8 -12.01 45.69 20.58
C ARG A 8 -12.42 45.66 19.11
N LEU A 9 -12.38 46.80 18.42
CA LEU A 9 -12.66 46.88 16.98
C LEU A 9 -11.58 46.22 16.14
N ALA A 10 -10.31 46.35 16.53
CA ALA A 10 -9.20 45.66 15.88
C ALA A 10 -9.29 44.13 16.03
N VAL A 11 -9.66 43.64 17.22
CA VAL A 11 -9.81 42.19 17.48
C VAL A 11 -10.99 41.60 16.69
N VAL A 12 -12.13 42.29 16.64
CA VAL A 12 -13.29 41.83 15.86
C VAL A 12 -12.99 41.85 14.35
N GLY A 13 -12.28 42.86 13.85
CA GLY A 13 -11.83 42.93 12.46
C GLY A 13 -10.88 41.80 12.09
N VAL A 14 -9.93 41.45 12.97
CA VAL A 14 -9.00 40.33 12.75
C VAL A 14 -9.73 38.99 12.77
N ILE A 15 -10.69 38.79 13.68
CA ILE A 15 -11.47 37.54 13.77
C ILE A 15 -12.34 37.34 12.51
N LEU A 16 -13.00 38.38 12.02
CA LEU A 16 -13.82 38.29 10.81
C LEU A 16 -13.00 37.98 9.55
N VAL A 17 -11.79 38.51 9.43
CA VAL A 17 -10.89 38.23 8.31
C VAL A 17 -10.35 36.78 8.37
N VAL A 18 -10.04 36.28 9.57
CA VAL A 18 -9.59 34.89 9.76
C VAL A 18 -10.71 33.88 9.46
N CYS A 19 -11.95 34.18 9.84
CA CYS A 19 -13.09 33.32 9.54
C CYS A 19 -13.42 33.30 8.03
N ALA A 20 -13.30 34.42 7.32
CA ALA A 20 -13.56 34.45 5.87
C ALA A 20 -12.52 33.65 5.05
N ALA A 21 -11.26 33.61 5.51
CA ALA A 21 -10.21 32.83 4.86
C ALA A 21 -10.40 31.30 5.00
N ALA A 22 -11.07 30.84 6.06
CA ALA A 22 -11.31 29.42 6.31
C ALA A 22 -12.44 28.81 5.45
N VAL A 23 -13.31 29.63 4.86
CA VAL A 23 -14.51 29.17 4.11
C VAL A 23 -14.22 29.01 2.60
N LEU A 24 -13.09 29.53 2.11
CA LEU A 24 -12.72 29.49 0.68
C LEU A 24 -11.78 28.33 0.30
N ALA A 25 -11.47 27.41 1.23
CA ALA A 25 -10.60 26.28 0.94
C ALA A 25 -11.40 25.15 0.23
N PRO A 26 -10.97 24.70 -0.97
CA PRO A 26 -11.64 23.60 -1.66
C PRO A 26 -11.51 22.27 -0.89
N PRO A 27 -12.57 21.45 -0.79
CA PRO A 27 -12.56 20.17 -0.08
C PRO A 27 -12.03 19.08 -1.01
N ALA A 28 -10.74 19.12 -1.35
CA ALA A 28 -10.14 18.08 -2.20
C ALA A 28 -8.96 17.35 -1.55
N ALA A 29 -8.52 17.77 -0.36
CA ALA A 29 -7.34 17.21 0.30
C ALA A 29 -7.65 16.21 1.44
N ALA A 30 -8.90 15.75 1.58
CA ALA A 30 -9.32 14.94 2.73
C ALA A 30 -9.27 13.41 2.52
N LEU A 31 -8.80 12.92 1.35
CA LEU A 31 -8.73 11.48 1.04
C LEU A 31 -7.34 11.00 0.61
N ASP A 32 -6.30 11.82 0.77
CA ASP A 32 -4.94 11.36 0.55
C ASP A 32 -4.40 10.73 1.84
N ILE A 33 -4.62 9.42 2.01
CA ILE A 33 -3.88 8.63 3.02
C ILE A 33 -2.46 8.39 2.47
N GLY A 34 -1.75 9.48 2.18
CA GLY A 34 -0.31 9.48 1.99
C GLY A 34 0.34 9.60 3.36
N ILE A 35 1.15 8.63 3.76
CA ILE A 35 2.03 8.74 4.92
C ILE A 35 2.92 9.98 4.73
N GLN A 36 2.53 11.10 5.35
CA GLN A 36 3.36 12.29 5.48
C GLN A 36 4.37 12.03 6.60
N SER A 37 5.42 11.27 6.29
CA SER A 37 6.61 11.26 7.13
C SER A 37 7.35 12.57 6.86
N ALA A 38 7.29 13.49 7.81
CA ALA A 38 8.06 14.73 7.78
C ALA A 38 9.57 14.43 7.65
N GLY A 39 10.18 14.91 6.59
CA GLY A 39 11.61 14.78 6.31
C GLY A 39 11.94 15.44 4.98
N ASP A 40 12.43 16.67 5.03
CA ASP A 40 12.90 17.46 3.88
C ASP A 40 13.89 16.66 3.02
N GLY A 41 13.65 16.62 1.71
CA GLY A 41 14.68 16.40 0.69
C GLY A 41 15.22 14.97 0.46
N VAL A 42 14.77 13.94 1.17
CA VAL A 42 15.10 12.54 0.82
C VAL A 42 14.00 12.02 -0.10
N SER A 43 14.39 11.50 -1.28
CA SER A 43 13.52 10.88 -2.28
C SER A 43 12.32 10.16 -1.64
N LYS A 44 11.12 10.32 -2.21
CA LYS A 44 9.89 9.56 -1.90
C LYS A 44 10.06 8.05 -2.15
N ARG A 45 11.08 7.44 -1.55
CA ARG A 45 11.30 5.99 -1.56
C ARG A 45 10.33 5.46 -0.52
N GLN A 46 9.22 4.91 -1.02
CA GLN A 46 8.39 4.02 -0.24
C GLN A 46 9.30 3.05 0.52
N ALA A 47 9.08 2.90 1.82
CA ALA A 47 9.86 1.99 2.62
C ALA A 47 9.78 0.59 1.98
N CYS A 48 10.94 0.02 1.64
CA CYS A 48 11.07 -1.28 1.00
C CYS A 48 11.72 -2.28 1.98
N SER A 49 11.37 -3.55 1.84
CA SER A 49 11.88 -4.61 2.71
C SER A 49 13.26 -5.13 2.27
N ARG A 50 14.08 -5.49 3.25
CA ARG A 50 15.31 -6.30 3.06
C ARG A 50 15.31 -7.55 3.94
N THR A 51 14.22 -7.80 4.66
CA THR A 51 14.08 -8.85 5.65
C THR A 51 12.96 -9.81 5.23
N CYS A 52 13.17 -11.09 5.48
CA CYS A 52 12.15 -12.12 5.24
C CYS A 52 11.16 -12.12 6.40
N GLU A 53 10.02 -11.46 6.21
CA GLU A 53 8.95 -11.38 7.21
C GLU A 53 8.05 -12.62 7.14
N SER A 54 7.44 -12.96 8.27
CA SER A 54 6.41 -14.01 8.36
C SER A 54 5.39 -13.59 9.41
N ASP A 55 4.74 -12.46 9.17
CA ASP A 55 3.83 -11.79 10.09
C ASP A 55 2.42 -11.69 9.52
N HIS A 56 1.42 -11.76 10.40
CA HIS A 56 0.00 -11.70 10.04
C HIS A 56 -0.39 -12.66 8.90
N CYS A 57 0.13 -13.89 8.91
CA CYS A 57 0.06 -14.90 7.85
C CYS A 57 -1.34 -15.16 7.27
N THR A 58 -2.39 -14.88 8.04
CA THR A 58 -3.79 -15.21 7.73
C THR A 58 -4.68 -13.98 7.62
N THR A 59 -4.11 -12.78 7.76
CA THR A 59 -4.86 -11.52 7.80
C THR A 59 -4.47 -10.66 6.60
N PRO A 60 -5.13 -10.82 5.44
CA PRO A 60 -4.67 -10.24 4.17
C PRO A 60 -4.34 -8.74 4.19
N PRO A 61 -5.08 -7.85 4.89
CA PRO A 61 -4.71 -6.43 4.98
C PRO A 61 -3.36 -6.15 5.65
N PHE A 62 -2.87 -7.04 6.50
CA PHE A 62 -1.64 -6.86 7.28
C PHE A 62 -0.57 -7.91 6.98
N LEU A 63 -0.89 -8.90 6.14
CA LEU A 63 0.00 -10.00 5.77
C LEU A 63 1.31 -9.44 5.21
N ARG A 64 2.42 -9.89 5.81
CA ARG A 64 3.78 -9.66 5.32
C ARG A 64 4.53 -10.97 5.31
N TYR A 65 4.78 -11.47 4.11
CA TYR A 65 5.48 -12.72 3.88
C TYR A 65 6.67 -12.48 2.95
N GLY A 66 7.83 -13.01 3.33
CA GLY A 66 9.08 -12.77 2.61
C GLY A 66 9.42 -11.29 2.56
N LYS A 67 9.85 -10.79 1.41
CA LYS A 67 10.12 -9.37 1.16
C LYS A 67 9.05 -8.70 0.29
N TYR A 68 8.24 -9.48 -0.42
CA TYR A 68 7.40 -9.00 -1.51
C TYR A 68 5.91 -9.36 -1.36
N CYS A 69 5.54 -10.34 -0.54
CA CYS A 69 4.12 -10.68 -0.40
C CYS A 69 3.44 -9.80 0.66
N GLY A 70 2.72 -8.77 0.22
CA GLY A 70 1.86 -7.96 1.09
C GLY A 70 1.26 -6.75 0.39
N ILE A 71 0.21 -6.17 0.96
CA ILE A 71 -0.41 -4.95 0.41
C ILE A 71 0.47 -3.75 0.73
N LEU A 72 0.82 -2.97 -0.31
CA LEU A 72 1.72 -1.80 -0.20
C LEU A 72 3.07 -2.11 0.46
N TYR A 73 3.51 -3.36 0.33
CA TYR A 73 4.73 -3.91 0.91
C TYR A 73 5.51 -4.59 -0.20
N SER A 74 6.78 -4.23 -0.38
CA SER A 74 7.63 -4.80 -1.43
C SER A 74 9.10 -4.73 -1.06
N GLY A 75 9.93 -5.54 -1.69
CA GLY A 75 11.37 -5.61 -1.43
C GLY A 75 12.15 -4.49 -2.10
N CYS A 76 13.32 -4.18 -1.56
CA CYS A 76 14.19 -3.15 -2.12
C CYS A 76 14.78 -3.58 -3.48
N PRO A 77 15.14 -2.62 -4.35
CA PRO A 77 15.83 -2.93 -5.60
C PRO A 77 17.09 -3.77 -5.38
N GLY A 78 17.19 -4.90 -6.07
CA GLY A 78 18.32 -5.82 -5.99
C GLY A 78 18.24 -6.86 -4.88
N GLU A 79 17.23 -6.83 -4.02
CA GLU A 79 16.99 -7.89 -3.04
C GLU A 79 16.52 -9.17 -3.75
N ALA A 80 17.07 -10.31 -3.36
CA ALA A 80 16.55 -11.60 -3.80
C ALA A 80 15.32 -11.98 -2.96
N PRO A 81 14.32 -12.67 -3.55
CA PRO A 81 13.19 -13.21 -2.83
C PRO A 81 13.64 -14.28 -1.83
N CYS A 82 12.89 -14.42 -0.74
CA CYS A 82 13.19 -15.33 0.36
C CYS A 82 12.96 -16.81 -0.02
N ASP A 83 11.97 -17.07 -0.87
CA ASP A 83 11.68 -18.39 -1.44
C ASP A 83 10.82 -18.26 -2.72
N ALA A 84 10.28 -19.38 -3.19
CA ALA A 84 9.50 -19.44 -4.42
C ALA A 84 8.15 -18.69 -4.33
N LEU A 85 7.51 -18.68 -3.16
CA LEU A 85 6.28 -17.91 -2.93
C LEU A 85 6.57 -16.41 -2.99
N ASP A 86 7.62 -15.99 -2.30
CA ASP A 86 8.08 -14.60 -2.32
C ASP A 86 8.51 -14.16 -3.72
N ALA A 87 9.07 -15.07 -4.53
CA ALA A 87 9.40 -14.81 -5.93
C ALA A 87 8.16 -14.55 -6.80
N CYS A 88 7.06 -15.30 -6.58
CA CYS A 88 5.79 -15.03 -7.26
C CYS A 88 5.30 -13.61 -6.96
N CYS A 89 5.36 -13.18 -5.69
CA CYS A 89 4.97 -11.83 -5.29
C CYS A 89 5.90 -10.75 -5.87
N MET A 90 7.21 -10.98 -5.89
CA MET A 90 8.17 -10.08 -6.53
C MET A 90 7.83 -9.85 -8.02
N HIS A 91 7.48 -10.91 -8.74
CA HIS A 91 7.07 -10.79 -10.14
C HIS A 91 5.75 -10.02 -10.30
N HIS A 92 4.79 -10.24 -9.40
CA HIS A 92 3.52 -9.50 -9.38
C HIS A 92 3.74 -8.01 -9.12
N ASP A 93 4.49 -7.65 -8.09
CA ASP A 93 4.82 -6.26 -7.75
C ASP A 93 5.46 -5.51 -8.91
N ASN A 94 6.47 -6.14 -9.55
CA ASN A 94 7.14 -5.57 -10.71
C ASN A 94 6.19 -5.39 -11.89
N CYS A 95 5.28 -6.35 -12.13
CA CYS A 95 4.26 -6.25 -13.17
C CYS A 95 3.29 -5.10 -12.92
N VAL A 96 2.76 -5.00 -11.68
CA VAL A 96 1.84 -3.93 -11.27
C VAL A 96 2.53 -2.57 -11.35
N GLN A 97 3.78 -2.46 -10.92
CA GLN A 97 4.55 -1.22 -11.01
C GLN A 97 4.75 -0.79 -12.46
N ALA A 98 5.10 -1.72 -13.36
CA ALA A 98 5.31 -1.44 -14.77
C ALA A 98 4.03 -0.97 -15.47
N LYS A 99 2.87 -1.52 -15.08
CA LYS A 99 1.56 -1.15 -15.64
C LYS A 99 0.86 0.00 -14.92
N GLN A 100 1.33 0.34 -13.72
CA GLN A 100 0.70 1.29 -12.80
C GLN A 100 -0.77 0.92 -12.48
N ASP A 101 -1.07 -0.37 -12.42
CA ASP A 101 -2.44 -0.88 -12.27
C ASP A 101 -2.46 -2.22 -11.49
N TYR A 102 -2.90 -2.18 -10.24
CA TYR A 102 -3.07 -3.38 -9.41
C TYR A 102 -4.21 -4.28 -9.91
N LEU A 103 -5.18 -3.74 -10.65
CA LEU A 103 -6.30 -4.48 -11.22
C LEU A 103 -6.01 -5.06 -12.61
N SER A 104 -4.75 -4.98 -13.07
CA SER A 104 -4.32 -5.61 -14.32
C SER A 104 -4.53 -7.12 -14.23
N THR A 105 -5.53 -7.61 -14.97
CA THR A 105 -5.89 -9.03 -15.00
C THR A 105 -4.70 -9.91 -15.37
N GLY A 106 -3.87 -9.49 -16.33
CA GLY A 106 -2.68 -10.26 -16.71
C GLY A 106 -1.59 -10.34 -15.63
N CYS A 107 -1.50 -9.37 -14.70
CA CYS A 107 -0.56 -9.49 -13.57
C CYS A 107 -1.14 -10.42 -12.51
N ASN A 108 -2.43 -10.26 -12.20
CA ASN A 108 -3.13 -11.02 -11.18
C ASN A 108 -3.30 -12.50 -11.58
N GLU A 109 -3.65 -12.80 -12.82
CA GLU A 109 -3.75 -14.17 -13.35
C GLU A 109 -2.38 -14.86 -13.36
N ALA A 110 -1.31 -14.17 -13.76
CA ALA A 110 0.04 -14.72 -13.72
C ALA A 110 0.50 -15.04 -12.28
N LEU A 111 0.08 -14.25 -11.28
CA LEU A 111 0.32 -14.57 -9.87
C LEU A 111 -0.44 -15.83 -9.46
N LEU A 112 -1.74 -15.95 -9.80
CA LEU A 112 -2.52 -17.17 -9.51
C LEU A 112 -1.90 -18.43 -10.12
N ASP A 113 -1.45 -18.35 -11.37
CA ASP A 113 -0.77 -19.46 -12.06
C ASP A 113 0.56 -19.83 -11.38
N CYS A 114 1.29 -18.84 -10.85
CA CYS A 114 2.51 -19.06 -10.09
C CYS A 114 2.22 -19.79 -8.77
N LEU A 115 1.23 -19.30 -8.01
CA LEU A 115 0.81 -19.89 -6.73
C LEU A 115 0.29 -21.32 -6.89
N ALA A 116 -0.46 -21.60 -7.96
CA ALA A 116 -1.00 -22.94 -8.23
C ALA A 116 0.12 -23.99 -8.36
N LYS A 117 1.26 -23.64 -8.97
CA LYS A 117 2.41 -24.55 -9.11
C LYS A 117 3.11 -24.86 -7.79
N LEU A 118 3.06 -23.93 -6.83
CA LEU A 118 3.70 -24.13 -5.52
C LEU A 118 2.94 -25.12 -4.63
N ARG A 119 1.66 -25.40 -4.92
CA ARG A 119 0.85 -26.38 -4.19
C ARG A 119 1.34 -27.82 -4.37
N GLU A 120 2.22 -28.08 -5.34
CA GLU A 120 2.89 -29.37 -5.52
C GLU A 120 4.01 -29.61 -4.49
N GLY A 121 4.35 -28.59 -3.69
CA GLY A 121 5.35 -28.63 -2.65
C GLY A 121 6.50 -27.66 -2.92
N THR A 122 6.80 -26.81 -1.95
CA THR A 122 7.95 -25.89 -1.98
C THR A 122 8.63 -25.85 -0.62
N SER A 123 9.95 -25.64 -0.60
CA SER A 123 10.66 -25.25 0.61
C SER A 123 10.44 -23.77 0.91
N THR A 124 10.70 -23.37 2.16
CA THR A 124 10.64 -21.98 2.61
C THR A 124 11.92 -21.57 3.33
N PHE A 125 12.07 -20.27 3.60
CA PHE A 125 13.22 -19.70 4.29
C PHE A 125 13.28 -20.08 5.79
N GLU A 126 14.49 -20.03 6.34
CA GLU A 126 14.74 -20.33 7.76
C GLU A 126 14.02 -19.33 8.68
N GLY A 127 13.37 -19.83 9.74
CA GLY A 127 12.68 -19.00 10.72
C GLY A 127 11.29 -18.53 10.31
N ASN A 128 10.77 -18.98 9.16
CA ASN A 128 9.39 -18.73 8.75
C ASN A 128 8.40 -19.27 9.79
N LYS A 129 7.44 -18.42 10.19
CA LYS A 129 6.37 -18.74 11.16
C LYS A 129 5.02 -19.05 10.50
N CYS A 130 4.89 -18.83 9.20
CA CYS A 130 3.66 -19.03 8.45
C CYS A 130 3.59 -20.42 7.80
N MET A 131 2.39 -20.97 7.72
CA MET A 131 2.10 -22.13 6.87
C MET A 131 1.97 -21.69 5.41
N ILE A 132 2.78 -22.27 4.53
CA ILE A 132 2.87 -21.83 3.12
C ILE A 132 1.54 -21.96 2.39
N ASP A 133 0.88 -23.09 2.55
CA ASP A 133 -0.40 -23.35 1.89
C ASP A 133 -1.48 -22.35 2.33
N GLU A 134 -1.46 -21.94 3.60
CA GLU A 134 -2.41 -20.94 4.13
C GLU A 134 -2.13 -19.54 3.58
N VAL A 135 -0.86 -19.15 3.46
CA VAL A 135 -0.47 -17.89 2.82
C VAL A 135 -0.87 -17.90 1.35
N ILE A 136 -0.65 -19.02 0.64
CA ILE A 136 -1.08 -19.19 -0.75
C ILE A 136 -2.60 -19.01 -0.86
N ASP A 137 -3.39 -19.67 0.00
CA ASP A 137 -4.85 -19.57 -0.02
C ASP A 137 -5.33 -18.13 0.22
N VAL A 138 -4.74 -17.43 1.18
CA VAL A 138 -5.09 -16.04 1.51
C VAL A 138 -4.75 -15.10 0.35
N ILE A 139 -3.57 -15.24 -0.24
CA ILE A 139 -3.18 -14.41 -1.40
C ILE A 139 -4.07 -14.73 -2.60
N SER A 140 -4.29 -16.02 -2.91
CA SER A 140 -5.17 -16.44 -4.01
C SER A 140 -6.57 -15.82 -3.88
N LEU A 141 -7.18 -15.84 -2.69
CA LEU A 141 -8.49 -15.24 -2.45
C LEU A 141 -8.53 -13.74 -2.83
N VAL A 142 -7.55 -12.96 -2.36
CA VAL A 142 -7.49 -11.52 -2.64
C VAL A 142 -7.27 -11.26 -4.13
N ILE A 143 -6.40 -12.04 -4.77
CA ILE A 143 -6.03 -11.85 -6.17
C ILE A 143 -7.16 -12.29 -7.10
N GLU A 144 -7.91 -13.35 -6.79
CA GLU A 144 -9.13 -13.73 -7.53
C GLU A 144 -10.16 -12.60 -7.52
N ALA A 145 -10.38 -11.97 -6.37
CA ALA A 145 -11.26 -10.80 -6.26
C ALA A 145 -10.75 -9.62 -7.12
N ALA A 146 -9.43 -9.39 -7.14
CA ALA A 146 -8.81 -8.36 -7.99
C ALA A 146 -8.95 -8.66 -9.49
N VAL A 147 -8.85 -9.93 -9.92
CA VAL A 147 -9.13 -10.34 -11.31
C VAL A 147 -10.58 -10.04 -11.67
N VAL A 148 -11.54 -10.42 -10.81
CA VAL A 148 -12.96 -10.13 -11.04
C VAL A 148 -13.20 -8.63 -11.15
N ALA A 149 -12.66 -7.84 -10.22
CA ALA A 149 -12.78 -6.39 -10.25
C ALA A 149 -12.17 -5.78 -11.52
N GLY A 150 -10.96 -6.19 -11.91
CA GLY A 150 -10.31 -5.74 -13.13
C GLY A 150 -11.12 -6.06 -14.40
N ARG A 151 -11.69 -7.26 -14.49
CA ARG A 151 -12.59 -7.64 -15.61
C ARG A 151 -13.89 -6.85 -15.65
N VAL A 152 -14.35 -6.29 -14.53
CA VAL A 152 -15.56 -5.46 -14.47
C VAL A 152 -15.22 -4.00 -14.78
N LEU A 153 -14.17 -3.45 -14.19
CA LEU A 153 -13.81 -2.03 -14.28
C LEU A 153 -13.07 -1.68 -15.58
N HIS A 154 -12.38 -2.64 -16.21
CA HIS A 154 -11.75 -2.45 -17.52
C HIS A 154 -12.66 -2.82 -18.70
N LYS A 155 -13.95 -3.11 -18.47
CA LYS A 155 -14.92 -3.17 -19.57
C LYS A 155 -15.13 -1.76 -20.13
N PRO A 156 -15.10 -1.60 -21.47
CA PRO A 156 -15.35 -0.31 -22.12
C PRO A 156 -16.79 0.19 -21.91
#